data_AF-A0A0F3NTT8-F1
#
_entry.id   AF-A0A0F3NTT8-F1
#
_cell.length_a   1.000
_cell.length_b   1.000
_cell.length_c   1.000
_cell.angle_alpha   90.00
_cell.angle_beta   90.00
_cell.angle_gamma   90.00
#
_symmetry.space_group_name_H-M   'P 1'
#
loop_
_entity.id
_entity.type
_entity.pdbx_description
1 polymer ?
#
loop_
_entity_poly.entity_id
_entity_poly.type
_entity_poly.pdbx_seq_one_letter_code
_entity_poly.pdbx_strand_id
1 'polypeptide(L)'
;MFIALVNVNNIYAVEYELEADNLLKLEISDSGPTRINLKDEKINDIFMSPQNASEVVVHESGFLFIVPREEGNKVYLTVIGEYKTIQDLMLTFTPKTPHPVMLVNAATKLEEKDNSKQNNTNLFSNDLNTKELTAKPSKKQSRNTKEK
;
A
#
# COMPACT_ATOMS: atom_id res chain seq x y z
N MET A 1 -4.83 14.96 22.69
CA MET A 1 -5.10 13.72 21.92
C MET A 1 -4.61 13.96 20.51
N PHE A 2 -3.44 13.43 20.16
CA PHE A 2 -2.89 13.52 18.82
C PHE A 2 -3.35 12.29 18.05
N ILE A 3 -4.18 12.48 17.03
CA ILE A 3 -4.47 11.41 16.07
C ILE A 3 -3.31 11.43 15.08
N ALA A 4 -2.36 10.51 15.25
CA ALA A 4 -1.38 10.24 14.22
C ALA A 4 -2.10 9.53 13.08
N LEU A 5 -2.22 10.21 11.93
CA LEU A 5 -2.53 9.53 10.68
C LEU A 5 -1.28 8.74 10.29
N VAL A 6 -1.20 7.50 10.76
CA VAL A 6 -0.20 6.55 10.28
C VAL A 6 -0.49 6.31 8.80
N ASN A 7 0.31 6.92 7.95
CA ASN A 7 0.39 6.54 6.55
C ASN A 7 0.86 5.08 6.51
N VAL A 8 -0.06 4.16 6.28
CA VAL A 8 0.21 2.73 6.14
C VAL A 8 0.83 2.51 4.76
N ASN A 9 2.04 3.03 4.57
CA ASN A 9 2.88 2.67 3.44
C ASN A 9 3.07 1.15 3.51
N ASN A 10 2.56 0.48 2.48
CA ASN A 10 2.46 -0.95 2.23
C ASN A 10 3.52 -1.80 2.98
N ILE A 11 3.12 -2.37 4.13
CA ILE A 11 3.90 -3.38 4.85
C ILE A 11 3.80 -4.68 4.03
N TYR A 12 4.72 -4.83 3.07
CA TYR A 12 5.04 -5.99 2.23
C TYR A 12 3.89 -7.02 2.08
N ALA A 13 2.89 -6.70 1.26
CA ALA A 13 2.00 -7.74 0.76
C ALA A 13 2.80 -8.68 -0.17
N VAL A 14 2.60 -9.99 -0.03
CA VAL A 14 3.13 -10.96 -0.98
C VAL A 14 2.29 -10.87 -2.25
N GLU A 15 2.93 -10.56 -3.37
CA GLU A 15 2.26 -10.42 -4.65
C GLU A 15 2.15 -11.76 -5.38
N TYR A 16 0.96 -12.08 -5.85
CA TYR A 16 0.71 -13.20 -6.75
C TYR A 16 0.04 -12.71 -8.00
N GLU A 17 0.52 -13.18 -9.15
CA GLU A 17 -0.11 -12.87 -10.42
C GLU A 17 -1.43 -13.62 -10.55
N LEU A 18 -2.45 -12.95 -11.05
CA LEU A 18 -3.71 -13.59 -11.40
C LEU A 18 -3.47 -14.62 -12.52
N GLU A 19 -4.04 -15.81 -12.36
CA GLU A 19 -4.01 -16.88 -13.32
C GLU A 19 -5.43 -17.11 -13.84
N ALA A 20 -5.79 -16.43 -14.93
CA ALA A 20 -7.10 -16.61 -15.57
C ALA A 20 -7.33 -18.10 -15.87
N ASP A 21 -8.53 -18.58 -15.53
CA ASP A 21 -8.99 -19.95 -15.74
C ASP A 21 -8.16 -21.06 -15.04
N ASN A 22 -7.26 -20.70 -14.12
CA ASN A 22 -6.43 -21.64 -13.38
C ASN A 22 -6.56 -21.45 -11.87
N LEU A 23 -6.39 -22.56 -11.14
CA LEU A 23 -6.42 -22.56 -9.69
C LEU A 23 -5.08 -22.06 -9.13
N LEU A 24 -5.08 -20.85 -8.56
CA LEU A 24 -3.92 -20.28 -7.91
C LEU A 24 -3.76 -20.86 -6.50
N LYS A 25 -2.60 -21.44 -6.22
CA LYS A 25 -2.32 -22.13 -4.95
C LYS A 25 -1.50 -21.24 -4.05
N LEU A 26 -2.06 -20.90 -2.88
CA LEU A 26 -1.43 -20.04 -1.90
C LEU A 26 -1.25 -20.79 -0.59
N GLU A 27 -0.15 -20.51 0.10
CA GLU A 27 0.00 -20.86 1.49
C GLU A 27 -0.33 -19.63 2.33
N ILE A 28 -1.15 -19.79 3.36
CA ILE A 28 -1.43 -18.74 4.34
C ILE A 28 -1.13 -19.26 5.74
N SER A 29 -1.00 -18.34 6.71
CA SER A 29 -0.80 -18.74 8.10
C SER A 29 -1.95 -19.64 8.56
N ASP A 30 -1.63 -20.67 9.34
CA ASP A 30 -2.57 -21.50 10.11
C ASP A 30 -3.06 -20.82 11.40
N SER A 31 -2.50 -19.65 11.73
CA SER A 31 -2.80 -18.88 12.93
C SER A 31 -3.00 -17.40 12.61
N GLY A 32 -4.15 -16.84 12.99
CA GLY A 32 -4.46 -15.42 12.79
C GLY A 32 -4.95 -15.05 11.38
N PRO A 33 -5.36 -13.78 11.19
CA PRO A 33 -5.99 -13.33 9.95
C PRO A 33 -4.98 -13.12 8.83
N THR A 34 -5.31 -13.63 7.63
CA THR A 34 -4.67 -13.24 6.38
C THR A 34 -5.57 -12.26 5.64
N ARG A 35 -5.01 -11.13 5.21
CA ARG A 35 -5.70 -10.14 4.37
C ARG A 35 -5.36 -10.42 2.91
N ILE A 36 -6.37 -10.56 2.06
CA ILE A 36 -6.24 -10.74 0.61
C ILE A 36 -6.92 -9.56 -0.09
N ASN A 37 -6.27 -8.99 -1.10
CA ASN A 37 -6.87 -7.95 -1.94
C ASN A 37 -6.52 -8.15 -3.42
N LEU A 38 -7.41 -7.68 -4.30
CA LEU A 38 -7.08 -7.46 -5.71
C LEU A 38 -6.36 -6.12 -5.83
N LYS A 39 -5.40 -6.03 -6.75
CA LYS A 39 -4.78 -4.76 -7.14
C LYS A 39 -5.74 -4.02 -8.07
N ASP A 40 -5.94 -2.72 -7.81
CA ASP A 40 -6.78 -1.80 -8.58
C ASP A 40 -8.29 -2.12 -8.60
N GLU A 41 -8.74 -3.10 -7.81
CA GLU A 41 -10.12 -3.56 -7.79
C GLU A 41 -10.54 -3.98 -6.38
N LYS A 42 -11.82 -3.77 -6.04
CA LYS A 42 -12.40 -4.27 -4.80
C LYS A 42 -12.88 -5.69 -4.98
N ILE A 43 -12.67 -6.53 -3.96
CA ILE A 43 -13.39 -7.80 -3.85
C ILE A 43 -14.82 -7.49 -3.39
N ASN A 44 -15.81 -7.87 -4.21
CA ASN A 44 -17.23 -7.64 -3.92
C ASN A 44 -17.90 -8.87 -3.36
N ASP A 45 -17.49 -10.05 -3.81
CA ASP A 45 -18.11 -11.30 -3.41
C ASP A 45 -17.09 -12.45 -3.40
N ILE A 46 -17.44 -13.51 -2.69
CA ILE A 46 -16.67 -14.73 -2.62
C ILE A 46 -17.58 -15.97 -2.66
N PHE A 47 -17.05 -17.05 -3.20
CA PHE A 47 -17.58 -18.38 -2.97
C PHE A 47 -16.54 -19.22 -2.22
N MET A 48 -16.94 -20.02 -1.23
CA MET A 48 -15.99 -20.76 -0.38
C MET A 48 -16.46 -22.18 -0.08
N SER A 49 -15.53 -23.14 -0.14
CA SER A 49 -15.76 -24.53 0.28
C SER A 49 -14.49 -25.20 0.84
N PRO A 50 -14.58 -25.93 1.98
CA PRO A 50 -15.75 -26.06 2.83
C PRO A 50 -15.95 -24.80 3.69
N GLN A 51 -17.21 -24.48 4.03
CA GLN A 51 -17.53 -23.24 4.74
C GLN A 51 -17.06 -23.19 6.20
N ASN A 52 -16.79 -24.35 6.81
CA ASN A 52 -16.35 -24.48 8.19
C ASN A 52 -14.81 -24.49 8.37
N ALA A 53 -14.02 -24.43 7.29
CA ALA A 53 -12.55 -24.41 7.42
C ALA A 53 -12.00 -23.06 7.89
N SER A 54 -12.77 -21.97 7.75
CA SER A 54 -12.30 -20.62 8.06
C SER A 54 -13.43 -19.65 8.35
N GLU A 55 -13.16 -18.64 9.17
CA GLU A 55 -13.96 -17.41 9.21
C GLU A 55 -13.53 -16.48 8.10
N VAL A 56 -14.51 -15.92 7.39
CA VAL A 56 -14.24 -15.04 6.25
C VAL A 56 -15.13 -13.81 6.26
N VAL A 57 -14.53 -12.66 5.99
CA VAL A 57 -15.20 -11.36 5.91
C VAL A 57 -14.71 -10.60 4.68
N VAL A 58 -15.64 -10.20 3.82
CA VAL A 58 -15.39 -9.18 2.79
C VAL A 58 -15.69 -7.82 3.42
N HIS A 59 -14.65 -7.01 3.62
CA HIS A 59 -14.76 -5.68 4.21
C HIS A 59 -15.20 -4.64 3.15
N GLU A 60 -15.87 -3.55 3.56
CA GLU A 60 -16.35 -2.48 2.67
C GLU A 60 -15.26 -1.80 1.82
N SER A 61 -14.00 -1.92 2.26
CA SER A 61 -12.83 -1.45 1.51
C SER A 61 -12.49 -2.33 0.30
N GLY A 62 -13.13 -3.49 0.12
CA GLY A 62 -12.81 -4.48 -0.90
C GLY A 62 -11.72 -5.47 -0.49
N PHE A 63 -11.36 -5.52 0.80
CA PHE A 63 -10.39 -6.49 1.32
C PHE A 63 -11.10 -7.71 1.88
N LEU A 64 -10.53 -8.87 1.57
CA LEU A 64 -10.94 -10.15 2.13
C LEU A 64 -10.08 -10.44 3.36
N PHE A 65 -10.70 -10.72 4.49
CA PHE A 65 -10.03 -11.24 5.68
C PHE A 65 -10.43 -12.69 5.87
N ILE A 66 -9.45 -13.57 6.01
CA ILE A 66 -9.65 -14.99 6.26
C ILE A 66 -8.86 -15.43 7.49
N VAL A 67 -9.54 -16.12 8.41
CA VAL A 67 -8.95 -16.69 9.62
C VAL A 67 -9.19 -18.21 9.59
N PRO A 68 -8.13 -19.04 9.54
CA PRO A 68 -8.27 -20.49 9.66
C PRO A 68 -8.99 -20.91 10.95
N ARG A 69 -9.80 -21.96 10.87
CA ARG A 69 -10.33 -22.68 12.04
C ARG A 69 -9.55 -23.99 12.23
N GLU A 70 -9.61 -24.56 13.44
CA GLU A 70 -8.87 -25.79 13.77
C GLU A 70 -9.28 -27.02 12.91
N GLU A 71 -10.52 -27.05 12.41
CA GLU A 71 -11.08 -28.20 11.67
C GLU A 71 -10.78 -28.21 10.16
N GLY A 72 -9.60 -27.74 9.75
CA GLY A 72 -9.20 -27.80 8.34
C GLY A 72 -7.75 -27.39 8.14
N ASN A 73 -7.13 -27.92 7.09
CA ASN A 73 -5.78 -27.51 6.65
C ASN A 73 -5.79 -26.80 5.29
N LYS A 74 -6.97 -26.67 4.67
CA LYS A 74 -7.15 -25.98 3.40
C LYS A 74 -8.57 -25.50 3.20
N VAL A 75 -8.72 -24.52 2.32
CA VAL A 75 -10.01 -24.07 1.79
C VAL A 75 -9.87 -23.69 0.32
N TYR A 76 -10.92 -23.95 -0.45
CA TYR A 76 -11.06 -23.45 -1.81
C TYR A 76 -11.95 -22.21 -1.79
N LEU A 77 -11.53 -21.14 -2.44
CA LEU A 77 -12.34 -19.94 -2.55
C LEU A 77 -12.22 -19.32 -3.93
N THR A 78 -13.33 -18.81 -4.45
CA THR A 78 -13.37 -17.96 -5.64
C THR A 78 -13.52 -16.52 -5.18
N VAL A 79 -12.61 -15.63 -5.57
CA VAL A 79 -12.78 -14.18 -5.40
C VAL A 79 -13.46 -13.59 -6.63
N ILE A 80 -14.44 -12.72 -6.41
CA ILE A 80 -15.15 -11.98 -7.46
C ILE A 80 -14.94 -10.49 -7.20
N GLY A 81 -14.22 -9.85 -8.10
CA GLY A 81 -13.97 -8.43 -8.05
C GLY A 81 -15.07 -7.58 -8.70
N GLU A 82 -15.05 -6.28 -8.38
CA GLU A 82 -15.99 -5.26 -8.88
C GLU A 82 -16.04 -5.13 -10.40
N TYR A 83 -14.89 -5.24 -11.06
CA TYR A 83 -14.71 -5.21 -12.52
C TYR A 83 -14.66 -6.62 -13.13
N LYS A 84 -15.32 -7.59 -12.48
CA LYS A 84 -15.48 -8.98 -12.93
C LYS A 84 -14.17 -9.77 -13.00
N THR A 85 -13.13 -9.37 -12.26
CA THR A 85 -12.01 -10.29 -12.03
C THR A 85 -12.53 -11.50 -11.26
N ILE A 86 -12.28 -12.70 -11.79
CA ILE A 86 -12.62 -13.96 -11.14
C ILE A 86 -11.33 -14.75 -11.00
N GLN A 87 -11.03 -15.19 -9.77
CA GLN A 87 -9.87 -16.03 -9.50
C GLN A 87 -10.22 -17.11 -8.49
N ASP A 88 -9.98 -18.35 -8.88
CA ASP A 88 -10.07 -19.49 -7.99
C ASP A 88 -8.76 -19.64 -7.21
N LEU A 89 -8.85 -19.77 -5.89
CA LEU A 89 -7.73 -19.97 -4.99
C LEU A 89 -7.88 -21.30 -4.25
N MET A 90 -6.74 -21.96 -4.04
CA MET A 90 -6.59 -22.99 -3.02
C MET A 90 -5.67 -22.47 -1.94
N LEU A 91 -6.21 -22.22 -0.76
CA LEU A 91 -5.43 -21.79 0.40
C LEU A 91 -5.07 -23.01 1.24
N THR A 92 -3.79 -23.22 1.48
CA THR A 92 -3.29 -24.21 2.44
C THR A 92 -2.82 -23.49 3.69
N PHE A 93 -3.23 -23.98 4.86
CA PHE A 93 -2.87 -23.39 6.15
C PHE A 93 -1.55 -24.00 6.62
N THR A 94 -0.55 -23.15 6.89
CA THR A 94 0.79 -23.57 7.30
C THR A 94 1.31 -22.78 8.52
N PRO A 95 2.18 -23.38 9.36
CA PRO A 95 2.70 -22.73 10.56
C PRO A 95 3.71 -21.64 10.20
N LYS A 96 3.20 -20.43 9.94
CA LYS A 96 3.99 -19.25 9.56
C LYS A 96 3.34 -17.97 10.06
N THR A 97 4.08 -16.87 10.07
CA THR A 97 3.50 -15.57 10.40
C THR A 97 2.48 -15.14 9.31
N PRO A 98 1.31 -14.59 9.68
CA PRO A 98 0.40 -13.98 8.71
C PRO A 98 1.04 -12.84 7.93
N HIS A 99 0.86 -12.87 6.62
CA HIS A 99 1.27 -11.78 5.73
C HIS A 99 0.11 -11.43 4.80
N PRO A 100 -0.08 -10.14 4.48
CA PRO A 100 -1.06 -9.75 3.46
C PRO A 100 -0.71 -10.36 2.10
N VAL A 101 -1.73 -10.65 1.31
CA VAL A 101 -1.62 -11.16 -0.06
C VAL A 101 -2.25 -10.13 -1.00
N MET A 102 -1.53 -9.76 -2.05
CA MET A 102 -2.05 -8.91 -3.11
C MET A 102 -2.06 -9.69 -4.42
N LEU A 103 -3.22 -9.83 -5.02
CA LEU A 103 -3.42 -10.43 -6.32
C LEU A 103 -3.26 -9.35 -7.39
N VAL A 104 -2.28 -9.50 -8.27
CA VAL A 104 -1.90 -8.48 -9.26
C VAL A 104 -2.19 -8.96 -10.67
N ASN A 105 -2.72 -8.07 -11.51
CA ASN A 105 -2.84 -8.36 -12.93
C ASN A 105 -1.48 -8.22 -13.62
N ALA A 106 -1.15 -9.16 -14.51
CA ALA A 106 0.05 -9.15 -15.35
C ALA A 106 0.19 -7.85 -16.15
N ALA A 107 -0.92 -7.33 -16.67
CA ALA A 107 -0.95 -6.11 -17.46
C ALA A 107 -0.48 -4.88 -16.64
N THR A 108 -0.92 -4.75 -15.39
CA THR A 108 -0.57 -3.62 -14.52
C THR A 108 0.90 -3.63 -14.09
N LYS A 109 1.53 -4.81 -13.99
CA LYS A 109 2.98 -4.93 -13.65
C LYS A 109 3.89 -4.26 -14.69
N LEU A 110 3.45 -4.18 -15.94
CA LEU A 110 4.23 -3.54 -17.01
C LEU A 110 4.14 -2.02 -16.95
N GLU A 111 2.97 -1.47 -16.60
CA GLU A 111 2.74 -0.02 -16.55
C GLU A 111 3.49 0.66 -15.38
N GLU A 112 3.60 0.01 -14.23
CA GLU A 112 4.38 0.55 -13.09
C GLU A 112 5.89 0.53 -13.32
N LYS A 113 6.40 -0.48 -14.03
CA LYS A 113 7.83 -0.55 -14.41
C LYS A 113 8.22 0.50 -15.43
N ASP A 114 7.28 0.97 -16.26
CA ASP A 114 7.56 2.03 -17.23
C ASP A 114 7.46 3.43 -16.59
N ASN A 115 6.49 3.64 -15.69
CA ASN A 115 6.35 4.91 -14.96
C ASN A 115 7.48 5.18 -13.96
N SER A 116 8.27 4.17 -13.55
CA SER A 116 9.44 4.38 -12.70
C SER A 116 10.58 5.16 -13.39
N LYS A 117 10.51 5.38 -14.71
CA LYS A 117 11.51 6.13 -15.47
C LYS A 117 11.23 7.63 -15.61
N GLN A 118 10.07 8.13 -15.16
CA GLN A 118 9.63 9.48 -15.53
C GLN A 118 9.58 10.53 -14.40
N ASN A 119 10.03 10.21 -13.18
CA ASN A 119 9.86 11.11 -12.04
C ASN A 119 11.18 11.49 -11.34
N ASN A 120 12.13 12.10 -12.06
CA ASN A 120 13.20 12.85 -11.41
C ASN A 120 13.78 13.99 -12.28
N THR A 121 12.96 14.90 -12.78
CA THR A 121 13.48 16.24 -13.08
C THR A 121 12.48 17.33 -12.71
N ASN A 122 12.96 18.20 -11.81
CA ASN A 122 12.51 19.57 -11.54
C ASN A 122 11.30 19.76 -10.60
N LEU A 123 11.56 19.82 -9.29
CA LEU A 123 10.67 20.55 -8.36
C LEU A 123 11.39 21.42 -7.31
N PHE A 124 12.67 21.74 -7.49
CA PHE A 124 13.32 22.78 -6.67
C PHE A 124 14.38 23.54 -7.46
N SER A 125 13.95 24.54 -8.25
CA SER A 125 14.81 25.64 -8.66
C SER A 125 14.40 26.88 -7.86
N ASN A 126 14.92 26.99 -6.64
CA ASN A 126 14.88 28.26 -5.92
C ASN A 126 16.06 29.11 -6.40
N ASP A 127 15.88 29.80 -7.53
CA ASP A 127 16.79 30.87 -7.94
C ASP A 127 16.50 32.11 -7.09
N LEU A 128 17.14 32.18 -5.92
CA LEU A 128 17.26 33.38 -5.10
C LEU A 128 18.02 34.45 -5.89
N ASN A 129 17.27 35.24 -6.65
CA ASN A 129 17.74 36.47 -7.29
C ASN A 129 18.13 37.50 -6.21
N THR A 130 19.38 37.43 -5.75
CA THR A 130 19.95 38.43 -4.84
C THR A 130 20.59 39.53 -5.67
N LYS A 131 19.77 40.45 -6.20
CA LYS A 131 20.27 41.72 -6.73
C LYS A 131 20.56 42.68 -5.57
N GLU A 132 21.82 43.08 -5.52
CA GLU A 132 22.40 44.25 -4.88
C GLU A 132 21.44 45.26 -4.23
N LEU A 133 21.66 45.51 -2.94
CA LEU A 133 21.49 46.84 -2.34
C LEU A 133 22.73 47.12 -1.50
N THR A 134 23.74 47.70 -2.15
CA THR A 134 24.92 48.27 -1.52
C THR A 134 24.53 49.57 -0.81
N ALA A 135 24.43 49.53 0.52
CA ALA A 135 24.36 50.74 1.34
C ALA A 135 25.67 50.91 2.12
N LYS A 136 26.48 51.88 1.70
CA LYS A 136 27.72 52.33 2.37
C LYS A 136 27.42 52.82 3.80
N PRO A 137 28.23 52.50 4.82
CA PRO A 137 28.27 53.28 6.03
C PRO A 137 29.25 54.46 5.88
N SER A 138 28.71 55.68 5.78
CA SER A 138 29.49 56.91 5.89
C SER A 138 29.79 57.19 7.37
N LYS A 139 31.08 57.17 7.75
CA LYS A 139 31.58 57.67 9.03
C LYS A 139 31.80 59.19 8.93
N LYS A 140 31.26 59.95 9.89
CA LYS A 140 31.81 61.19 10.50
C LYS A 140 30.69 61.85 11.33
N GLN A 141 30.88 62.55 12.44
CA GLN A 141 32.05 62.94 13.23
C GLN A 141 31.50 63.49 14.57
N SER A 142 32.24 63.26 15.65
CA SER A 142 32.03 63.84 16.97
C SER A 142 32.03 65.38 16.95
N ARG A 143 31.18 66.00 17.79
CA ARG A 143 31.48 67.25 18.50
C ARG A 143 30.69 67.39 19.80
N ASN A 144 31.44 67.44 20.91
CA ASN A 144 31.10 67.99 22.23
C ASN A 144 30.64 69.47 22.10
N THR A 145 30.01 70.20 23.02
CA THR A 145 29.91 70.25 24.51
C THR A 145 28.81 71.32 24.79
N LYS A 146 28.08 71.46 25.90
CA LYS A 146 28.40 71.88 27.29
C LYS A 146 27.02 72.20 27.92
N GLU A 147 26.68 72.04 29.20
CA GLU A 147 27.23 72.61 30.44
C GLU A 147 26.55 71.85 31.61
N LYS A 148 27.21 71.59 32.73
CA LYS A 148 27.56 72.59 33.76
C LYS A 148 28.98 72.41 34.28
#